data_AF-A0A971TXV7-F1
#
_entry.id   AF-A0A971TXV7-F1
#
_cell.length_a   1.000
_cell.length_b   1.000
_cell.length_c   1.000
_cell.angle_alpha   90.00
_cell.angle_beta   90.00
_cell.angle_gamma   90.00
#
_symmetry.space_group_name_H-M   'P 1'
#
loop_
_entity.id
_entity.type
_entity.pdbx_description
1 polymer ?
#
loop_
_entity_poly.entity_id
_entity_poly.type
_entity_poly.pdbx_seq_one_letter_code
_entity_poly.pdbx_strand_id
1 'polypeptide(L)' 'MQIHLTDSEEAMKCRVRSATSVMVNGEWVPLDIALSEERMASFLGDRVMGA' A
#
# COMPACT_ATOMS: atom_id res chain seq x y z
N MET A 1 -18.61 -17.63 -7.30
CA MET A 1 -17.63 -16.73 -6.66
C MET A 1 -18.29 -16.21 -5.40
N GLN A 2 -17.78 -16.59 -4.22
CA GLN A 2 -18.28 -16.09 -2.94
C GLN A 2 -17.31 -15.03 -2.44
N ILE A 3 -17.83 -13.82 -2.22
CA ILE A 3 -17.07 -12.69 -1.69
C ILE A 3 -17.37 -12.63 -0.19
N HIS A 4 -16.35 -12.76 0.65
CA HIS A 4 -16.47 -12.70 2.10
C HIS A 4 -15.88 -11.38 2.61
N LEU A 5 -16.53 -10.78 3.60
CA LEU A 5 -15.98 -9.63 4.31
C LEU A 5 -14.82 -10.07 5.21
N THR A 6 -13.90 -9.14 5.52
CA THR A 6 -12.69 -9.45 6.31
C THR A 6 -12.97 -9.84 7.76
N ASP A 7 -14.18 -9.60 8.24
CA ASP A 7 -14.67 -9.95 9.58
C ASP A 7 -15.48 -11.26 9.62
N SER A 8 -15.60 -11.99 8.51
CA SER A 8 -16.32 -13.26 8.45
C SER A 8 -15.52 -14.43 9.06
N GLU A 9 -16.23 -15.50 9.48
CA GLU A 9 -15.58 -16.72 10.00
C GLU A 9 -14.63 -17.36 8.97
N GLU A 10 -14.96 -17.29 7.68
CA GLU A 10 -14.10 -17.78 6.60
C GLU A 10 -12.80 -16.98 6.50
N ALA A 11 -12.86 -15.67 6.72
CA ALA A 11 -11.71 -14.77 6.70
C ALA A 11 -10.81 -14.90 7.93
N MET A 12 -11.29 -15.43 9.06
CA MET A 12 -10.45 -15.66 10.26
C MET A 12 -9.28 -16.61 10.02
N LYS A 13 -9.40 -17.53 9.05
CA LYS A 13 -8.30 -18.42 8.63
C LYS A 13 -7.21 -17.67 7.84
N CYS A 14 -7.55 -16.51 7.29
CA CYS A 14 -6.64 -15.67 6.54
C CYS A 14 -5.98 -14.68 7.50
N ARG A 15 -4.68 -14.82 7.71
CA ARG A 15 -3.90 -13.85 8.49
C ARG A 15 -3.64 -12.60 7.64
N VAL A 16 -4.61 -11.70 7.59
CA VAL A 16 -4.46 -10.40 6.90
C VAL A 16 -3.46 -9.56 7.67
N ARG A 17 -2.22 -9.53 7.20
CA ARG A 17 -1.20 -8.62 7.72
C ARG A 17 -1.34 -7.30 6.95
N SER A 18 -1.74 -6.24 7.65
CA SER A 18 -1.63 -4.90 7.10
C SER A 18 -0.16 -4.62 6.82
N ALA A 19 0.20 -4.49 5.54
CA ALA A 19 1.48 -3.92 5.17
C ALA A 19 1.37 -2.41 5.38
N THR A 20 2.26 -1.83 6.19
CA THR A 20 2.32 -0.37 6.37
C THR A 20 3.14 0.31 5.28
N SER A 21 3.82 -0.48 4.42
CA SER A 21 4.69 0.00 3.35
C SER A 21 4.76 -1.00 2.20
N VAL A 22 5.07 -0.51 1.01
CA VAL A 22 5.24 -1.28 -0.23
C VAL A 22 6.60 -0.96 -0.85
N MET A 23 7.17 -1.89 -1.60
CA MET A 23 8.42 -1.68 -2.31
C MET A 23 8.12 -1.13 -3.72
N VAL A 24 8.63 0.06 -4.04
CA VAL A 24 8.49 0.70 -5.36
C VAL A 24 9.89 1.08 -5.84
N ASN A 25 10.29 0.61 -7.03
CA ASN A 25 11.61 0.89 -7.63
C ASN A 25 12.81 0.64 -6.70
N GLY A 26 12.72 -0.38 -5.83
CA GLY A 26 13.79 -0.73 -4.89
C GLY A 26 13.76 0.06 -3.57
N GLU A 27 12.75 0.88 -3.35
CA GLU A 27 12.58 1.65 -2.12
C GLU A 27 11.26 1.38 -1.40
N TRP A 28 11.31 1.46 -0.07
CA TRP A 28 10.12 1.32 0.76
C TRP A 28 9.32 2.62 0.79
N VAL A 29 8.06 2.53 0.40
CA VAL A 29 7.10 3.64 0.37
C VAL A 29 5.94 3.32 1.33
N PRO A 30 5.60 4.22 2.28
CA PRO A 30 4.41 4.07 3.12
C PRO A 30 3.14 3.82 2.30
N LEU A 31 2.30 2.89 2.76
CA LEU A 31 1.12 2.45 2.01
C LEU A 31 0.12 3.60 1.76
N ASP A 32 -0.03 4.51 2.72
CA ASP A 32 -0.91 5.68 2.60
C ASP A 32 -0.43 6.70 1.56
N ILE A 33 0.88 6.76 1.29
CA ILE A 33 1.46 7.52 0.18
C ILE A 33 1.22 6.76 -1.13
N ALA A 34 1.53 5.47 -1.17
CA ALA A 34 1.42 4.65 -2.37
C ALA A 34 -0.03 4.52 -2.90
N LEU A 35 -1.03 4.61 -2.03
CA LEU A 35 -2.45 4.55 -2.39
C LEU A 35 -3.06 5.89 -2.81
N SER A 36 -2.33 7.01 -2.68
CA SER A 36 -2.81 8.35 -3.05
C SER A 36 -2.04 8.88 -4.24
N GLU A 37 -2.72 9.14 -5.35
CA GLU A 37 -2.11 9.68 -6.57
C GLU A 37 -1.38 11.00 -6.31
N GLU A 38 -2.03 11.95 -5.61
CA GLU A 38 -1.45 13.24 -5.24
C GLU A 38 -0.20 13.09 -4.37
N ARG A 39 -0.27 12.28 -3.31
CA ARG A 39 0.88 12.09 -2.40
C ARG A 39 2.02 11.35 -3.09
N MET A 40 1.71 10.36 -3.92
CA MET A 40 2.70 9.63 -4.69
C MET A 40 3.37 10.54 -5.72
N ALA A 41 2.62 11.41 -6.40
CA ALA A 41 3.17 12.40 -7.31
C ALA A 41 4.11 13.38 -6.60
N SER A 42 3.75 13.88 -5.41
CA SER A 42 4.63 14.70 -4.57
C SER A 42 5.89 13.93 -4.14
N PHE A 43 5.71 12.70 -3.66
CA PHE A 43 6.79 11.82 -3.19
C PHE A 43 7.80 11.50 -4.30
N LEU A 44 7.33 11.34 -5.55
CA LEU A 44 8.19 11.14 -6.71
C LEU A 44 8.79 12.47 -7.21
N GLY A 45 8.02 13.57 -7.19
CA GLY A 45 8.46 14.89 -7.63
C GLY A 45 9.63 15.44 -6.82
N ASP A 46 9.61 15.27 -5.50
CA ASP A 46 10.72 15.66 -4.61
C ASP A 46 12.02 14.90 -4.93
N ARG A 47 11.91 13.71 -5.54
CA ARG A 47 13.06 12.86 -5.90
C ARG A 47 13.60 13.16 -7.28
N VAL A 48 12.75 13.54 -8.23
CA VAL A 48 13.18 13.95 -9.57
C VAL A 48 13.93 15.29 -9.53
N MET A 49 13.63 16.18 -8.57
CA MET A 49 14.34 17.46 -8.40
C MET A 49 15.64 17.36 -7.58
N GLY A 50 15.98 16.19 -7.03
CA GLY A 50 17.16 15.96 -6.19
C GLY A 50 18.30 15.19 -6.85
N ALA A 51 18.28 15.02 -8.18
CA ALA A 51 19.29 14.28 -8.96
C ALA A 51 20.13 15.21 -9.86
#